data_AF-A0AAE3GBM9-F1
#
_entry.id   AF-A0AAE3GBM9-F1
#
_cell.length_a   1.000
_cell.length_b   1.000
_cell.length_c   1.000
_cell.angle_alpha   90.00
_cell.angle_beta   90.00
_cell.angle_gamma   90.00
#
_symmetry.space_group_name_H-M   'P 1'
#
loop_
_entity.id
_entity.type
_entity.pdbx_description
1 polymer ?
#
loop_
_entity_poly.entity_id
_entity_poly.type
_entity_poly.pdbx_seq_one_letter_code
_entity_poly.pdbx_strand_id
1 'polypeptide(L)'
;MKGPVLVELCLLLKDCPERLDSLTDTDFYHQITFANSLQHSRAQFLPQAAPELDEVAVAVLDRLSRSEFADASLQPRQAWFSTSGTLPRVVVVSDVSSAFAPADKPVGALWTASFLPDGTSAWQRREWAEFGTSRNLYAVTFDLAQAKIFTIDSLEDFEQLIHAYPRPAPDGRVLVRWTAVADDFDAVHLTARGLLTAHNIPLATPDGIATLAGWDAESTAWLRLPPVKAVSRCGPQAE
;
A
#
# COMPACT_ATOMS: atom_id res chain seq x y z
N MET A 1 4.51 -3.47 20.19
CA MET A 1 5.43 -4.03 19.16
C MET A 1 5.37 -3.12 17.95
N LYS A 2 6.47 -2.97 17.21
CA LYS A 2 6.55 -2.18 15.98
C LYS A 2 6.45 -3.11 14.76
N GLY A 3 5.78 -2.65 13.71
CA GLY A 3 5.75 -3.35 12.43
C GLY A 3 7.14 -3.43 11.80
N PRO A 4 7.44 -4.46 11.00
CA PRO A 4 8.77 -4.67 10.43
C PRO A 4 9.21 -3.54 9.48
N VAL A 5 8.28 -2.93 8.74
CA VAL A 5 8.59 -1.78 7.87
C VAL A 5 9.09 -0.59 8.71
N LEU A 6 8.39 -0.28 9.80
CA LEU A 6 8.79 0.79 10.72
C LEU A 6 10.15 0.49 11.38
N VAL A 7 10.39 -0.77 11.76
CA VAL A 7 11.68 -1.19 12.34
C VAL A 7 12.81 -0.95 11.36
N GLU A 8 12.70 -1.42 10.11
CA GLU A 8 13.75 -1.22 9.11
C GLU A 8 13.95 0.25 8.77
N LEU A 9 12.88 1.04 8.67
CA LEU A 9 13.00 2.49 8.47
C LEU A 9 13.73 3.17 9.63
N CYS A 10 13.42 2.79 10.88
CA CYS A 10 14.12 3.31 12.04
C CYS A 10 15.60 2.91 12.03
N LEU A 11 15.93 1.67 11.64
CA LEU A 11 17.32 1.21 11.52
C LEU A 11 18.11 2.00 10.47
N LEU A 12 17.48 2.44 9.38
CA LEU A 12 18.11 3.29 8.36
C LEU A 12 18.39 4.72 8.85
N LEU A 13 17.61 5.18 9.83
CA LEU A 13 17.68 6.56 10.34
C LEU A 13 18.37 6.68 11.71
N LYS A 14 18.59 5.56 12.42
CA LYS A 14 19.04 5.56 13.82
C LYS A 14 20.33 6.34 14.08
N ASP A 15 21.25 6.34 13.11
CA ASP A 15 22.58 6.94 13.27
C ASP A 15 22.57 8.45 12.89
N CYS A 16 21.53 8.92 12.21
CA CYS A 16 21.35 10.32 11.79
C CYS A 16 19.85 10.70 11.80
N PRO A 17 19.16 10.69 12.95
CA PRO A 17 17.72 10.97 13.03
C PRO A 17 17.36 12.38 12.55
N GLU A 18 18.26 13.35 12.69
CA GLU A 18 18.12 14.71 12.18
C GLU A 18 17.96 14.79 10.66
N ARG A 19 18.38 13.74 9.93
CA ARG A 19 18.19 13.64 8.48
C ARG A 19 16.70 13.62 8.13
N LEU A 20 15.84 13.11 9.01
CA LEU A 20 14.41 12.96 8.76
C LEU A 20 13.74 14.29 8.38
N ASP A 21 14.09 15.38 9.06
CA ASP A 21 13.53 16.71 8.79
C ASP A 21 14.12 17.36 7.52
N SER A 22 15.27 16.88 7.03
CA SER A 22 15.89 17.36 5.80
C SER A 22 15.32 16.71 4.53
N LEU A 23 14.59 15.60 4.67
CA LEU A 23 14.01 14.88 3.53
C LEU A 23 12.78 15.62 2.99
N THR A 24 12.70 15.74 1.67
CA THR A 24 11.44 16.05 0.99
C THR A 24 10.41 14.96 1.27
N ASP A 25 9.11 15.25 1.12
CA ASP A 25 8.07 14.22 1.30
C ASP A 25 8.24 13.04 0.33
N THR A 26 8.63 13.32 -0.91
CA THR A 26 9.00 12.29 -1.89
C THR A 26 10.16 11.42 -1.40
N ASP A 27 11.26 12.04 -0.94
CA ASP A 27 12.44 11.27 -0.47
C ASP A 27 12.14 10.47 0.79
N PHE A 28 11.34 11.04 1.70
CA PHE A 28 10.88 10.34 2.89
C PHE A 28 10.04 9.11 2.52
N TYR A 29 9.09 9.26 1.60
CA TYR A 29 8.30 8.15 1.08
C TYR A 29 9.16 7.08 0.39
N HIS A 30 10.23 7.50 -0.30
CA HIS A 30 11.19 6.57 -0.86
C HIS A 30 11.97 5.79 0.21
N GLN A 31 12.24 6.37 1.39
CA GLN A 31 12.80 5.60 2.51
C GLN A 31 11.80 4.56 3.04
N ILE A 32 10.51 4.90 3.13
CA ILE A 32 9.45 3.97 3.54
C ILE A 32 9.39 2.76 2.59
N THR A 33 9.27 3.02 1.28
CA THR A 33 9.19 1.95 0.27
C THR A 33 10.47 1.13 0.18
N PHE A 34 11.64 1.76 0.37
CA PHE A 34 12.90 1.04 0.46
C PHE A 34 12.95 0.12 1.69
N ALA A 35 12.56 0.61 2.88
CA ALA A 35 12.46 -0.22 4.09
C ALA A 35 11.51 -1.41 3.89
N ASN A 36 10.38 -1.20 3.22
CA ASN A 36 9.44 -2.28 2.90
C ASN A 36 10.04 -3.32 1.92
N SER A 37 10.86 -2.88 0.95
CA SER A 37 11.50 -3.76 -0.02
C SER A 37 12.49 -4.76 0.60
N LEU A 38 13.00 -4.47 1.81
CA LEU A 38 13.90 -5.36 2.54
C LEU A 38 13.21 -6.67 2.95
N GLN A 39 11.88 -6.78 2.89
CA GLN A 39 11.17 -8.04 3.05
C GLN A 39 11.62 -9.14 2.06
N HIS A 40 12.20 -8.75 0.91
CA HIS A 40 12.69 -9.68 -0.10
C HIS A 40 14.15 -10.12 0.13
N SER A 41 14.88 -9.47 1.03
CA SER A 41 16.30 -9.75 1.31
C SER A 41 16.56 -10.17 2.76
N ARG A 42 15.61 -9.93 3.67
CA ARG A 42 15.71 -10.33 5.08
C ARG A 42 15.15 -11.73 5.30
N ALA A 43 15.93 -12.56 6.01
CA ALA A 43 15.46 -13.85 6.50
C ALA A 43 14.35 -13.71 7.56
N GLN A 44 14.32 -12.59 8.29
CA GLN A 44 13.33 -12.27 9.32
C GLN A 44 12.79 -10.86 9.09
N PHE A 45 11.58 -10.76 8.55
CA PHE A 45 10.84 -9.51 8.38
C PHE A 45 9.57 -9.57 9.22
N LEU A 46 9.75 -9.56 10.54
CA LEU A 46 8.70 -9.77 11.54
C LEU A 46 8.63 -8.58 12.51
N PRO A 47 7.48 -8.35 13.17
CA PRO A 47 7.36 -7.32 14.19
C PRO A 47 8.31 -7.55 15.36
N GLN A 48 8.81 -6.46 15.94
CA GLN A 48 9.77 -6.50 17.05
C GLN A 48 9.42 -5.45 18.11
N ALA A 49 9.82 -5.70 19.36
CA ALA A 49 9.68 -4.69 20.41
C ALA A 49 10.62 -3.50 20.16
N ALA A 50 11.91 -3.77 19.94
CA ALA A 50 12.98 -2.81 19.62
C ALA A 50 12.89 -1.48 20.40
N PRO A 51 12.91 -1.50 21.75
CA PRO A 51 12.76 -0.29 22.57
C PRO A 51 13.83 0.77 22.27
N GLU A 52 15.02 0.36 21.84
CA GLU A 52 16.10 1.24 21.39
C GLU A 52 15.74 2.10 20.16
N LEU A 53 14.66 1.75 19.44
CA LEU A 53 14.15 2.48 18.29
C LEU A 53 12.90 3.33 18.63
N ASP A 54 12.46 3.39 19.90
CA ASP A 54 11.22 4.10 20.28
C ASP A 54 11.24 5.59 19.89
N GLU A 55 12.33 6.29 20.20
CA GLU A 55 12.46 7.73 19.91
C GLU A 55 12.45 8.00 18.39
N VAL A 56 13.16 7.19 17.61
CA VAL A 56 13.21 7.31 16.15
C VAL A 56 11.85 6.97 15.54
N ALA A 57 11.17 5.95 16.06
CA ALA A 57 9.83 5.56 15.60
C ALA A 57 8.80 6.68 15.83
N VAL A 58 8.85 7.34 17.00
CA VAL A 58 8.01 8.50 17.31
C VAL A 58 8.31 9.63 16.32
N ALA A 59 9.58 9.94 16.07
CA ALA A 59 9.97 10.98 15.11
C ALA A 59 9.49 10.66 13.68
N VAL A 60 9.61 9.41 13.22
CA VAL A 60 9.13 8.96 11.90
C VAL A 60 7.63 9.14 11.77
N LEU A 61 6.85 8.70 12.77
CA LEU A 61 5.39 8.81 12.75
C LEU A 61 4.92 10.26 12.87
N ASP A 62 5.62 11.09 13.65
CA ASP A 62 5.39 12.53 13.72
C ASP A 62 5.66 13.20 12.37
N ARG A 63 6.82 12.92 11.74
CA ARG A 63 7.17 13.44 10.41
C ARG A 63 6.13 13.06 9.36
N LEU A 64 5.62 11.84 9.40
CA LEU A 64 4.57 11.37 8.51
C LEU A 64 3.26 12.16 8.73
N SER A 65 2.90 12.43 9.99
CA SER A 65 1.70 13.22 10.32
C SER A 65 1.76 14.69 9.91
N ARG A 66 2.96 15.20 9.57
CA ARG A 66 3.18 16.56 9.06
C ARG A 66 3.49 16.60 7.56
N SER A 67 3.48 15.44 6.89
CA SER A 67 3.76 15.31 5.45
C SER A 67 2.47 15.37 4.61
N GLU A 68 2.61 15.39 3.29
CA GLU A 68 1.48 15.21 2.37
C GLU A 68 0.75 13.86 2.52
N PHE A 69 1.36 12.87 3.18
CA PHE A 69 0.72 11.57 3.49
C PHE A 69 -0.05 11.57 4.82
N ALA A 70 -0.19 12.72 5.48
CA ALA A 70 -0.92 12.81 6.74
C ALA A 70 -2.43 12.59 6.56
N ASP A 71 -2.97 12.97 5.41
CA ASP A 71 -4.37 12.74 5.07
C ASP A 71 -4.56 11.32 4.55
N ALA A 72 -5.35 10.52 5.26
CA ALA A 72 -5.71 9.17 4.87
C ALA A 72 -6.74 9.15 3.72
N SER A 73 -7.29 10.31 3.33
CA SER A 73 -8.27 10.40 2.26
C SER A 73 -7.63 10.14 0.89
N LEU A 74 -8.25 9.23 0.13
CA LEU A 74 -7.83 8.94 -1.23
C LEU A 74 -7.97 10.19 -2.11
N GLN A 75 -6.91 10.55 -2.83
CA GLN A 75 -6.97 11.65 -3.77
C GLN A 75 -7.61 11.23 -5.11
N PRO A 76 -8.48 12.06 -5.73
CA PRO A 76 -9.16 11.69 -6.98
C PRO A 76 -8.23 11.33 -8.14
N ARG A 77 -7.07 12.01 -8.20
CA ARG A 77 -6.07 11.82 -9.24
C ARG A 77 -5.08 10.76 -8.78
N GLN A 78 -5.09 9.62 -9.47
CA GLN A 78 -4.33 8.42 -9.16
C GLN A 78 -3.34 8.08 -10.28
N ALA A 79 -2.17 7.59 -9.89
CA ALA A 79 -1.15 7.07 -10.79
C ALA A 79 -1.44 5.63 -11.19
N TRP A 80 -1.37 5.34 -12.49
CA TRP A 80 -1.62 4.01 -13.04
C TRP A 80 -0.61 3.69 -14.13
N PHE A 81 0.10 2.57 -13.99
CA PHE A 81 0.99 2.07 -15.03
C PHE A 81 0.25 1.13 -15.98
N SER A 82 0.36 1.42 -17.27
CA SER A 82 -0.34 0.68 -18.32
C SER A 82 0.44 0.63 -19.62
N THR A 83 0.30 -0.48 -20.34
CA THR A 83 0.83 -0.62 -21.71
C THR A 83 -0.05 0.10 -22.74
N SER A 84 -1.36 0.17 -22.50
CA SER A 84 -2.35 0.66 -23.49
C SER A 84 -3.00 1.99 -23.12
N GLY A 85 -2.98 2.37 -21.84
CA GLY A 85 -3.74 3.54 -21.34
C GLY A 85 -5.26 3.36 -21.39
N THR A 86 -5.76 2.18 -21.74
CA THR A 86 -7.19 1.87 -21.79
C THR A 86 -7.60 1.13 -20.53
N LEU A 87 -8.45 1.76 -19.72
CA LEU A 87 -8.96 1.14 -18.49
C LEU A 87 -9.81 -0.09 -18.81
N PRO A 88 -9.80 -1.12 -17.94
CA PRO A 88 -10.69 -2.26 -18.09
C PRO A 88 -12.15 -1.80 -17.96
N ARG A 89 -13.04 -2.39 -18.77
CA ARG A 89 -14.49 -2.11 -18.67
C ARG A 89 -15.12 -2.71 -17.42
N VAL A 90 -14.56 -3.83 -16.95
CA VAL A 90 -15.03 -4.58 -15.78
C VAL A 90 -13.80 -5.03 -15.01
N VAL A 91 -13.85 -4.87 -13.69
CA VAL A 91 -12.92 -5.48 -12.75
C VAL A 91 -13.56 -6.76 -12.25
N VAL A 92 -12.87 -7.89 -12.38
CA VAL A 92 -13.37 -9.20 -11.93
C VAL A 92 -12.48 -9.66 -10.80
N VAL A 93 -12.94 -9.43 -9.58
CA VAL A 93 -12.24 -9.85 -8.37
C VAL A 93 -12.47 -11.33 -8.13
N SER A 94 -11.42 -12.05 -7.72
CA SER A 94 -11.54 -13.44 -7.32
C SER A 94 -10.79 -13.71 -6.01
N ASP A 95 -11.30 -14.67 -5.24
CA ASP A 95 -10.62 -15.18 -4.04
C ASP A 95 -9.60 -16.27 -4.38
N VAL A 96 -9.34 -16.58 -5.66
CA VAL A 96 -8.43 -17.66 -6.01
C VAL A 96 -7.00 -17.22 -5.72
N SER A 97 -6.33 -17.93 -4.81
CA SER A 97 -4.88 -17.77 -4.61
C SER A 97 -4.16 -18.24 -5.88
N SER A 98 -3.27 -17.41 -6.41
CA SER A 98 -2.47 -17.78 -7.59
C SER A 98 -0.99 -17.73 -7.27
N ALA A 99 -0.15 -18.42 -8.05
CA ALA A 99 1.29 -18.35 -7.89
C ALA A 99 1.87 -16.93 -8.09
N PHE A 100 1.12 -16.05 -8.75
CA PHE A 100 1.54 -14.69 -9.13
C PHE A 100 0.98 -13.59 -8.24
N ALA A 101 0.04 -13.91 -7.35
CA ALA A 101 -0.48 -12.97 -6.36
C ALA A 101 -0.47 -13.68 -5.01
N PRO A 102 0.35 -13.23 -4.03
CA PRO A 102 0.24 -13.76 -2.67
C PRO A 102 -1.23 -13.68 -2.25
N ALA A 103 -1.71 -14.72 -1.58
CA ALA A 103 -3.13 -15.00 -1.33
C ALA A 103 -3.91 -13.87 -0.61
N ASP A 104 -3.18 -12.85 -0.17
CA ASP A 104 -3.64 -11.67 0.57
C ASP A 104 -3.91 -10.44 -0.31
N LYS A 105 -3.67 -10.49 -1.64
CA LYS A 105 -4.05 -9.41 -2.58
C LYS A 105 -5.34 -9.74 -3.33
N PRO A 106 -6.21 -8.76 -3.62
CA PRO A 106 -7.37 -8.96 -4.49
C PRO A 106 -6.92 -9.26 -5.93
N VAL A 107 -7.06 -10.52 -6.34
CA VAL A 107 -6.77 -10.93 -7.71
C VAL A 107 -7.80 -10.31 -8.66
N GLY A 108 -7.31 -9.65 -9.70
CA GLY A 108 -8.15 -9.05 -10.75
C GLY A 108 -8.54 -7.58 -10.51
N ALA A 109 -8.19 -7.00 -9.35
CA ALA A 109 -8.36 -5.58 -9.08
C ALA A 109 -7.56 -4.70 -10.08
N LEU A 110 -8.07 -3.51 -10.37
CA LEU A 110 -7.25 -2.47 -11.00
C LEU A 110 -6.45 -1.78 -9.91
N TRP A 111 -5.13 -1.78 -10.05
CA TRP A 111 -4.25 -1.18 -9.07
C TRP A 111 -3.79 0.21 -9.49
N THR A 112 -3.94 1.16 -8.58
CA THR A 112 -3.37 2.51 -8.69
C THR A 112 -2.57 2.86 -7.45
N ALA A 113 -1.81 3.94 -7.52
CA ALA A 113 -1.13 4.52 -6.36
C ALA A 113 -1.29 6.04 -6.36
N SER A 114 -0.94 6.69 -5.26
CA SER A 114 -0.97 8.15 -5.21
C SER A 114 0.19 8.76 -6.01
N PHE A 115 -0.01 9.99 -6.45
CA PHE A 115 1.09 10.82 -6.95
C PHE A 115 1.86 11.39 -5.75
N LEU A 116 3.18 11.43 -5.88
CA LEU A 116 4.08 12.12 -4.94
C LEU A 116 4.14 13.62 -5.31
N PRO A 117 4.59 14.50 -4.38
CA PRO A 117 4.63 15.94 -4.63
C PRO A 117 5.42 16.37 -5.88
N ASP A 118 6.45 15.61 -6.26
CA ASP A 118 7.24 15.85 -7.48
C ASP A 118 6.57 15.37 -8.78
N GLY A 119 5.35 14.83 -8.69
CA GLY A 119 4.58 14.30 -9.81
C GLY A 119 4.96 12.87 -10.22
N THR A 120 5.87 12.22 -9.50
CA THR A 120 6.13 10.78 -9.67
C THR A 120 5.05 9.93 -9.02
N SER A 121 5.04 8.63 -9.31
CA SER A 121 4.14 7.69 -8.64
C SER A 121 4.83 7.05 -7.43
N ALA A 122 4.07 6.80 -6.37
CA ALA A 122 4.47 5.96 -5.25
C ALA A 122 5.01 4.57 -5.66
N TRP A 123 4.69 4.09 -6.87
CA TRP A 123 5.16 2.81 -7.42
C TRP A 123 6.32 2.89 -8.40
N GLN A 124 6.66 4.08 -8.86
CA GLN A 124 7.50 4.28 -10.05
C GLN A 124 8.86 3.58 -9.98
N ARG A 125 9.53 3.61 -8.82
CA ARG A 125 10.84 2.94 -8.67
C ARG A 125 10.74 1.43 -8.83
N ARG A 126 9.74 0.81 -8.19
CA ARG A 126 9.54 -0.64 -8.28
C ARG A 126 9.08 -1.04 -9.67
N GLU A 127 8.16 -0.26 -10.22
CA GLU A 127 7.64 -0.43 -11.55
C GLU A 127 8.75 -0.57 -12.60
N TRP A 128 9.68 0.38 -12.60
CA TRP A 128 10.81 0.36 -13.52
C TRP A 128 11.81 -0.74 -13.21
N ALA A 129 12.02 -1.09 -11.94
CA ALA A 129 12.89 -2.20 -11.57
C ALA A 129 12.34 -3.56 -12.04
N GLU A 130 11.02 -3.75 -12.00
CA GLU A 130 10.36 -5.02 -12.33
C GLU A 130 10.00 -5.15 -13.83
N PHE A 131 9.52 -4.07 -14.43
CA PHE A 131 8.96 -4.08 -15.79
C PHE A 131 9.70 -3.17 -16.80
N GLY A 132 10.75 -2.47 -16.36
CA GLY A 132 11.45 -1.47 -17.17
C GLY A 132 10.52 -0.35 -17.63
N THR A 133 10.74 0.17 -18.84
CA THR A 133 9.94 1.25 -19.44
C THR A 133 8.79 0.75 -20.32
N SER A 134 8.45 -0.54 -20.21
CA SER A 134 7.42 -1.18 -21.06
C SER A 134 6.00 -0.71 -20.76
N ARG A 135 5.74 -0.21 -19.55
CA ARG A 135 4.47 0.38 -19.13
C ARG A 135 4.66 1.88 -18.92
N ASN A 136 3.70 2.67 -19.40
CA ASN A 136 3.71 4.11 -19.25
C ASN A 136 2.89 4.53 -18.04
N LEU A 137 3.31 5.62 -17.40
CA LEU A 137 2.52 6.24 -16.35
C LEU A 137 1.35 7.03 -16.95
N TYR A 138 0.16 6.80 -16.41
CA TYR A 138 -1.06 7.55 -16.66
C TYR A 138 -1.56 8.17 -15.36
N ALA A 139 -2.13 9.37 -15.47
CA ALA A 139 -2.99 9.94 -14.46
C ALA A 139 -4.44 9.56 -14.77
N VAL A 140 -5.10 8.91 -13.82
CA VAL A 140 -6.53 8.58 -13.87
C VAL A 140 -7.24 9.39 -12.81
N THR A 141 -8.28 10.13 -13.18
CA THR A 141 -9.07 10.92 -12.24
C THR A 141 -10.43 10.27 -12.03
N PHE A 142 -10.69 9.78 -10.82
CA PHE A 142 -11.94 9.13 -10.43
C PHE A 142 -12.93 10.12 -9.81
N ASP A 143 -14.23 9.83 -9.93
CA ASP A 143 -15.27 10.54 -9.18
C ASP A 143 -15.48 9.91 -7.80
N LEU A 144 -14.69 10.33 -6.81
CA LEU A 144 -14.71 9.72 -5.48
C LEU A 144 -16.03 9.95 -4.72
N ALA A 145 -16.83 10.95 -5.10
CA ALA A 145 -18.15 11.16 -4.52
C ALA A 145 -19.13 9.99 -4.78
N GLN A 146 -18.81 9.13 -5.75
CA GLN A 146 -19.59 7.95 -6.12
C GLN A 146 -18.88 6.64 -5.75
N ALA A 147 -17.77 6.70 -5.01
CA ALA A 147 -16.99 5.54 -4.62
C ALA A 147 -17.09 5.28 -3.13
N LYS A 148 -17.31 4.02 -2.74
CA LYS A 148 -17.14 3.52 -1.38
C LYS A 148 -15.75 2.95 -1.22
N ILE A 149 -14.95 3.56 -0.34
CA ILE A 149 -13.54 3.20 -0.16
C ILE A 149 -13.36 2.70 1.27
N PHE A 150 -12.82 1.50 1.42
CA PHE A 150 -12.28 1.05 2.71
C PHE A 150 -10.83 1.50 2.81
N THR A 151 -10.48 2.22 3.87
CA THR A 151 -9.11 2.71 4.07
C THR A 151 -8.44 1.91 5.17
N ILE A 152 -7.22 1.45 4.91
CA ILE A 152 -6.33 0.84 5.89
C ILE A 152 -5.25 1.88 6.20
N ASP A 153 -5.44 2.64 7.28
CA ASP A 153 -4.47 3.62 7.80
C ASP A 153 -3.74 3.09 9.04
N SER A 154 -4.30 2.07 9.70
CA SER A 154 -3.72 1.43 10.88
C SER A 154 -3.89 -0.10 10.90
N LEU A 155 -3.35 -0.74 11.94
CA LEU A 155 -3.53 -2.19 12.17
C LEU A 155 -4.99 -2.50 12.55
N GLU A 156 -5.63 -1.60 13.29
CA GLU A 156 -7.03 -1.71 13.71
C GLU A 156 -7.98 -1.65 12.50
N ASP A 157 -7.65 -0.89 11.46
CA ASP A 157 -8.44 -0.90 10.21
C ASP A 157 -8.32 -2.25 9.49
N PHE A 158 -7.11 -2.83 9.46
CA PHE A 158 -6.93 -4.17 8.90
C PHE A 158 -7.66 -5.24 9.72
N GLU A 159 -7.63 -5.12 11.05
CA GLU A 159 -8.40 -5.97 11.97
C GLU A 159 -9.90 -5.89 11.68
N GLN A 160 -10.45 -4.69 11.48
CA GLN A 160 -11.85 -4.52 11.08
C GLN A 160 -12.16 -5.21 9.75
N LEU A 161 -11.30 -5.04 8.73
CA LEU A 161 -11.49 -5.65 7.42
C LEU A 161 -11.49 -7.18 7.51
N ILE A 162 -10.54 -7.78 8.23
CA ILE A 162 -10.42 -9.23 8.30
C ILE A 162 -11.54 -9.86 9.14
N HIS A 163 -12.03 -9.18 10.18
CA HIS A 163 -13.17 -9.65 10.96
C HIS A 163 -14.49 -9.55 10.19
N ALA A 164 -14.65 -8.52 9.36
CA ALA A 164 -15.84 -8.36 8.52
C ALA A 164 -15.86 -9.34 7.34
N TYR A 165 -14.70 -9.62 6.74
CA TYR A 165 -14.59 -10.42 5.52
C TYR A 165 -13.59 -11.58 5.66
N PRO A 166 -13.73 -12.48 6.65
CA PRO A 166 -12.78 -13.56 6.86
C PRO A 166 -12.90 -14.63 5.78
N ARG A 167 -11.74 -15.15 5.39
CA ARG A 167 -11.59 -16.33 4.54
C ARG A 167 -10.54 -17.25 5.16
N PRO A 168 -10.95 -18.17 6.04
CA PRO A 168 -10.05 -19.16 6.60
C PRO A 168 -9.42 -20.00 5.49
N ALA A 169 -8.11 -20.23 5.59
CA ALA A 169 -7.34 -21.08 4.69
C ALA A 169 -6.93 -22.38 5.41
N PRO A 170 -6.76 -23.51 4.69
CA PRO A 170 -6.42 -24.80 5.29
C PRO A 170 -5.07 -24.82 6.05
N ASP A 171 -4.19 -23.86 5.81
CA ASP A 171 -2.88 -23.74 6.46
C ASP A 171 -2.92 -22.95 7.78
N GLY A 172 -4.11 -22.63 8.30
CA GLY A 172 -4.31 -21.89 9.55
C GLY A 172 -4.18 -20.37 9.40
N ARG A 173 -3.98 -19.87 8.18
CA ARG A 173 -4.09 -18.44 7.89
C ARG A 173 -5.54 -18.01 7.72
N VAL A 174 -5.79 -16.73 7.96
CA VAL A 174 -7.05 -16.08 7.62
C VAL A 174 -6.75 -14.99 6.61
N LEU A 175 -7.35 -15.13 5.43
CA LEU A 175 -7.20 -14.21 4.31
C LEU A 175 -8.43 -13.32 4.22
N VAL A 176 -8.36 -12.24 3.45
CA VAL A 176 -9.55 -11.43 3.13
C VAL A 176 -10.37 -12.13 2.04
N ARG A 177 -11.70 -12.13 2.19
CA ARG A 177 -12.67 -12.53 1.16
C ARG A 177 -12.96 -11.34 0.25
N TRP A 178 -12.08 -11.12 -0.72
CA TRP A 178 -12.13 -9.98 -1.63
C TRP A 178 -13.42 -9.91 -2.46
N THR A 179 -14.02 -11.06 -2.80
CA THR A 179 -15.31 -11.07 -3.50
C THR A 179 -16.42 -10.41 -2.67
N ALA A 180 -16.46 -10.67 -1.36
CA ALA A 180 -17.43 -10.05 -0.46
C ALA A 180 -17.09 -8.58 -0.17
N VAL A 181 -15.81 -8.22 -0.08
CA VAL A 181 -15.40 -6.81 0.02
C VAL A 181 -15.87 -6.03 -1.21
N ALA A 182 -15.80 -6.63 -2.41
CA ALA A 182 -16.24 -6.02 -3.65
C ALA A 182 -17.75 -5.77 -3.74
N ASP A 183 -18.56 -6.49 -2.95
CA ASP A 183 -20.01 -6.24 -2.86
C ASP A 183 -20.28 -4.92 -2.11
N ASP A 184 -19.53 -4.67 -1.03
CA ASP A 184 -19.76 -3.53 -0.13
C ASP A 184 -18.96 -2.27 -0.49
N PHE A 185 -17.77 -2.45 -1.06
CA PHE A 185 -16.82 -1.39 -1.40
C PHE A 185 -16.47 -1.40 -2.88
N ASP A 186 -16.05 -0.24 -3.39
CA ASP A 186 -15.51 -0.08 -4.73
C ASP A 186 -13.99 -0.19 -4.74
N ALA A 187 -13.33 0.16 -3.62
CA ALA A 187 -11.89 0.05 -3.49
C ALA A 187 -11.44 -0.18 -2.05
N VAL A 188 -10.23 -0.74 -1.92
CA VAL A 188 -9.46 -0.74 -0.67
C VAL A 188 -8.18 0.06 -0.88
N HIS A 189 -7.98 1.08 -0.05
CA HIS A 189 -6.81 1.97 -0.07
C HIS A 189 -5.93 1.68 1.13
N LEU A 190 -4.65 1.37 0.90
CA LEU A 190 -3.63 1.28 1.94
C LEU A 190 -2.82 2.58 1.93
N THR A 191 -2.83 3.31 3.05
CA THR A 191 -2.06 4.56 3.18
C THR A 191 -0.57 4.29 3.44
N ALA A 192 0.26 5.33 3.37
CA ALA A 192 1.66 5.23 3.79
C ALA A 192 1.82 4.90 5.29
N ARG A 193 0.91 5.39 6.14
CA ARG A 193 0.89 5.05 7.57
C ARG A 193 0.49 3.59 7.76
N GLY A 194 -0.57 3.12 7.10
CA GLY A 194 -1.01 1.74 7.16
C GLY A 194 0.09 0.78 6.70
N LEU A 195 0.85 1.13 5.67
CA LEU A 195 2.03 0.37 5.25
C LEU A 195 3.08 0.25 6.36
N LEU A 196 3.33 1.32 7.10
CA LEU A 196 4.30 1.31 8.22
C LEU A 196 3.79 0.55 9.43
N THR A 197 2.49 0.64 9.74
CA THR A 197 1.94 0.23 11.03
C THR A 197 1.12 -1.06 10.99
N ALA A 198 0.68 -1.52 9.82
CA ALA A 198 -0.14 -2.74 9.69
C ALA A 198 0.55 -3.84 8.88
N HIS A 199 1.43 -3.47 7.94
CA HIS A 199 2.05 -4.44 7.02
C HIS A 199 2.90 -5.48 7.76
N ASN A 200 2.71 -6.75 7.42
CA ASN A 200 3.42 -7.89 8.00
C ASN A 200 3.34 -7.99 9.54
N ILE A 201 2.27 -7.46 10.15
CA ILE A 201 1.95 -7.71 11.57
C ILE A 201 0.95 -8.86 11.69
N PRO A 202 1.30 -9.97 12.38
CA PRO A 202 0.36 -11.05 12.64
C PRO A 202 -0.74 -10.60 13.59
N LEU A 203 -1.98 -10.83 13.18
CA LEU A 203 -3.19 -10.59 13.96
C LEU A 203 -3.84 -11.94 14.27
N ALA A 204 -4.07 -12.22 15.55
CA ALA A 204 -4.81 -13.40 15.96
C ALA A 204 -6.31 -13.16 15.77
N THR A 205 -6.98 -14.08 15.09
CA THR A 205 -8.44 -14.09 14.91
C THR A 205 -9.01 -15.41 15.45
N PRO A 206 -10.33 -15.52 15.67
CA PRO A 206 -10.95 -16.79 16.05
C PRO A 206 -10.68 -17.94 15.09
N ASP A 207 -10.41 -17.64 13.81
CA ASP A 207 -10.26 -18.63 12.74
C ASP A 207 -8.80 -18.91 12.35
N GLY A 208 -7.82 -18.22 12.97
CA GLY A 208 -6.40 -18.37 12.67
C GLY A 208 -5.63 -17.05 12.69
N ILE A 209 -4.49 -17.00 11.99
CA ILE A 209 -3.63 -15.81 11.94
C ILE A 209 -3.82 -15.07 10.61
N ALA A 210 -4.11 -13.78 10.69
CA ALA A 210 -4.17 -12.89 9.54
C ALA A 210 -2.95 -11.98 9.49
N THR A 211 -2.49 -11.65 8.29
CA THR A 211 -1.39 -10.72 8.08
C THR A 211 -1.65 -9.91 6.82
N LEU A 212 -1.53 -8.58 6.90
CA LEU A 212 -1.54 -7.74 5.71
C LEU A 212 -0.21 -7.90 4.97
N ALA A 213 -0.15 -8.79 3.99
CA ALA A 213 1.07 -9.15 3.27
C ALA A 213 1.00 -8.84 1.76
N GLY A 214 2.17 -8.75 1.15
CA GLY A 214 2.34 -8.54 -0.28
C GLY A 214 2.21 -7.09 -0.75
N TRP A 215 1.64 -6.17 0.02
CA TRP A 215 1.56 -4.75 -0.35
C TRP A 215 2.95 -4.09 -0.30
N ASP A 216 3.39 -3.59 -1.45
CA ASP A 216 4.78 -3.16 -1.65
C ASP A 216 4.99 -1.66 -1.45
N ALA A 217 3.89 -0.91 -1.48
CA ALA A 217 3.81 0.54 -1.32
C ALA A 217 2.36 0.93 -0.98
N GLU A 218 2.14 2.19 -0.61
CA GLU A 218 0.81 2.81 -0.65
C GLU A 218 0.19 2.54 -2.01
N SER A 219 -1.07 2.12 -2.00
CA SER A 219 -1.81 1.85 -3.22
C SER A 219 -3.31 1.71 -2.97
N THR A 220 -4.05 1.69 -4.06
CA THR A 220 -5.48 1.45 -4.07
C THR A 220 -5.79 0.28 -4.99
N ALA A 221 -6.46 -0.73 -4.44
CA ALA A 221 -7.04 -1.83 -5.18
C ALA A 221 -8.50 -1.52 -5.50
N TRP A 222 -8.77 -1.10 -6.73
CA TRP A 222 -10.13 -0.90 -7.22
C TRP A 222 -10.75 -2.26 -7.54
N LEU A 223 -11.78 -2.61 -6.78
CA LEU A 223 -12.59 -3.82 -6.91
C LEU A 223 -13.77 -3.61 -7.88
N ARG A 224 -14.25 -2.36 -7.96
CA ARG A 224 -15.16 -1.84 -8.98
C ARG A 224 -14.72 -0.44 -9.36
N LEU A 225 -14.90 -0.06 -10.62
CA LEU A 225 -14.52 1.27 -11.08
C LEU A 225 -15.68 2.26 -10.88
N PRO A 226 -15.50 3.33 -10.10
CA PRO A 226 -16.42 4.46 -10.14
C PRO A 226 -16.29 5.18 -11.49
N PRO A 227 -17.17 6.15 -11.79
CA PRO A 227 -17.03 6.98 -12.97
C PRO A 227 -15.64 7.62 -13.08
N VAL A 228 -15.04 7.51 -14.26
CA VAL A 228 -13.73 8.09 -14.56
C VAL A 228 -13.95 9.44 -15.25
N LYS A 229 -13.43 10.51 -14.65
CA LYS A 229 -13.53 11.87 -15.17
C LYS A 229 -12.50 12.14 -16.27
N ALA A 230 -11.30 11.61 -16.13
CA ALA A 230 -10.22 11.81 -17.10
C ALA A 230 -9.17 10.70 -17.02
N VAL A 231 -8.53 10.42 -18.17
CA VAL A 231 -7.32 9.61 -18.27
C VAL A 231 -6.34 10.36 -19.18
N SER A 232 -5.12 10.58 -18.71
CA SER A 232 -4.07 11.26 -19.48
C SER A 232 -2.74 10.59 -19.26
N ARG A 233 -1.98 10.37 -20.34
CA ARG A 233 -0.60 9.90 -20.24
C ARG A 233 0.28 10.98 -19.60
N CYS A 234 1.08 10.62 -18.61
CA CYS A 234 2.09 11.53 -18.07
C CYS A 234 3.22 11.67 -19.09
N GLY A 235 3.84 12.86 -19.17
CA GLY A 235 5.00 13.08 -20.03
C GLY A 235 6.16 12.13 -19.69
N PRO A 236 7.18 12.01 -20.57
CA PRO A 236 8.38 11.27 -20.24
C PRO A 236 8.97 11.85 -18.95
N GLN A 237 9.08 11.01 -17.92
CA GLN A 237 9.68 11.41 -16.66
C GLN A 237 11.19 11.39 -16.84
N ALA A 238 11.86 12.49 -16.47
CA ALA A 238 13.32 12.56 -16.52
C ALA A 238 13.90 11.50 -15.58
N GLU A 239 14.94 10.80 -16.05
CA GLU A 239 15.75 9.86 -15.24
C GLU A 239 16.53 10.58 -14.14
#